data_AF-A0AAI9WME6-F1
#
_entry.id   AF-A0AAI9WME6-F1
#
_cell.length_a   1.000
_cell.length_b   1.000
_cell.length_c   1.000
_cell.angle_alpha   90.00
_cell.angle_beta   90.00
_cell.angle_gamma   90.00
#
_symmetry.space_group_name_H-M   'P 1'
#
loop_
_entity.id
_entity.type
_entity.pdbx_description
1 polymer ?
#
loop_
_entity_poly.entity_id
_entity_poly.type
_entity_poly.pdbx_seq_one_letter_code
_entity_poly.pdbx_strand_id
1 'polypeptide(L)'
;PGGARGIRRLAAATGLPELPLDPEYGTEIPFARASIRADECIGCSWCAKACPTDAIAGAPKHLHAVIESRCTGCSLCAPACPMDCIDFIDAGREWTDADARTAKLNHEATWARRVKRAALEDARLAGRRNASGAKENSKKAFMADILAMARAGRR
;
A
#
# COMPACT_ATOMS: atom_id res chain seq x y z
N PRO A 1 3.27 -5.10 17.70
CA PRO A 1 3.95 -5.01 19.01
C PRO A 1 3.02 -4.48 20.11
N GLY A 2 2.70 -5.33 21.08
CA GLY A 2 1.83 -4.99 22.21
C GLY A 2 2.30 -5.72 23.45
N GLY A 3 2.21 -7.05 23.44
CA GLY A 3 2.79 -7.88 24.49
C GLY A 3 2.25 -7.57 25.88
N ALA A 4 2.99 -7.98 26.91
CA ALA A 4 2.66 -7.68 28.30
C ALA A 4 2.49 -6.17 28.56
N ARG A 5 3.30 -5.33 27.90
CA ARG A 5 3.17 -3.86 28.00
C ARG A 5 1.83 -3.36 27.48
N GLY A 6 1.36 -3.90 26.36
CA GLY A 6 0.10 -3.56 25.74
C GLY A 6 -1.09 -3.99 26.61
N ILE A 7 -1.04 -5.20 27.16
CA ILE A 7 -2.03 -5.71 28.11
C ILE A 7 -2.16 -4.76 29.30
N ARG A 8 -1.05 -4.38 29.96
CA ARG A 8 -1.05 -3.40 31.07
C ARG A 8 -1.72 -2.08 30.71
N ARG A 9 -1.40 -1.54 29.54
CA ARG A 9 -1.95 -0.25 29.08
C ARG A 9 -3.44 -0.34 28.81
N LEU A 10 -3.91 -1.45 28.25
CA LEU A 10 -5.32 -1.68 27.99
C LEU A 10 -6.11 -1.86 29.30
N ALA A 11 -5.60 -2.65 30.23
CA ALA A 11 -6.19 -2.82 31.57
C ALA A 11 -6.34 -1.46 32.27
N ALA A 12 -5.27 -0.66 32.31
CA ALA A 12 -5.30 0.68 32.88
C ALA A 12 -6.29 1.64 32.18
N ALA A 13 -6.40 1.58 30.85
CA ALA A 13 -7.29 2.45 30.08
C ALA A 13 -8.77 2.06 30.19
N THR A 14 -9.06 0.79 30.42
CA THR A 14 -10.43 0.24 30.42
C THR A 14 -10.97 -0.01 31.82
N GLY A 15 -10.12 0.00 32.85
CA GLY A 15 -10.48 -0.39 34.22
C GLY A 15 -10.70 -1.90 34.40
N LEU A 16 -10.38 -2.70 33.38
CA LEU A 16 -10.46 -4.16 33.42
C LEU A 16 -9.19 -4.75 34.05
N PRO A 17 -9.26 -5.97 34.62
CA PRO A 17 -8.09 -6.65 35.17
C PRO A 17 -7.04 -6.95 34.08
N GLU A 18 -5.76 -6.93 34.47
CA GLU A 18 -4.66 -7.40 33.63
C GLU A 18 -4.74 -8.93 33.52
N LEU A 19 -5.04 -9.43 32.32
CA LEU A 19 -5.06 -10.86 32.01
C LEU A 19 -3.85 -11.19 31.14
N PRO A 20 -3.06 -12.23 31.47
CA PRO A 20 -1.94 -12.64 30.64
C PRO A 20 -2.40 -13.09 29.26
N LEU A 21 -1.48 -13.06 28.29
CA LEU A 21 -1.73 -13.61 26.96
C LEU A 21 -2.06 -15.11 27.11
N ASP A 22 -3.14 -15.54 26.50
CA ASP A 22 -3.53 -16.95 26.46
C ASP A 22 -2.57 -17.73 25.54
N PRO A 23 -1.81 -18.71 26.07
CA PRO A 23 -0.86 -19.50 25.30
C PRO A 23 -1.50 -20.29 24.14
N GLU A 24 -2.81 -20.61 24.21
CA GLU A 24 -3.53 -21.27 23.12
C GLU A 24 -3.52 -20.42 21.84
N TYR A 25 -3.52 -19.09 21.99
CA TYR A 25 -3.54 -18.13 20.89
C TYR A 25 -2.16 -17.53 20.55
N GLY A 26 -1.11 -18.09 21.14
CA GLY A 26 0.29 -17.78 20.81
C GLY A 26 1.10 -17.23 21.98
N THR A 27 2.33 -16.84 21.66
CA THR A 27 3.28 -16.27 22.63
C THR A 27 3.76 -14.90 22.17
N GLU A 28 4.21 -14.09 23.12
CA GLU A 28 4.85 -12.82 22.79
C GLU A 28 6.18 -13.08 22.10
N ILE A 29 6.30 -12.61 20.85
CA ILE A 29 7.53 -12.63 20.09
C ILE A 29 8.27 -11.29 20.18
N PRO A 30 9.61 -11.28 20.14
CA PRO A 30 10.39 -10.06 20.05
C PRO A 30 9.99 -9.21 18.85
N PHE A 31 10.33 -7.92 18.90
CA PHE A 31 10.09 -7.04 17.77
C PHE A 31 10.94 -7.47 16.57
N ALA A 32 10.29 -8.00 15.55
CA ALA A 32 10.91 -8.41 14.30
C ALA A 32 10.62 -7.43 13.16
N ARG A 33 11.58 -7.29 12.26
CA ARG A 33 11.49 -6.48 11.04
C ARG A 33 11.50 -7.37 9.80
N ALA A 34 10.81 -6.92 8.76
CA ALA A 34 10.85 -7.59 7.46
C ALA A 34 12.28 -7.56 6.89
N SER A 35 12.68 -8.65 6.24
CA SER A 35 13.89 -8.80 5.44
C SER A 35 13.51 -9.44 4.10
N ILE A 36 14.04 -8.94 2.99
CA ILE A 36 13.72 -9.45 1.65
C ILE A 36 14.92 -10.24 1.14
N ARG A 37 14.71 -11.50 0.76
CA ARG A 37 15.74 -12.32 0.09
C ARG A 37 15.96 -11.81 -1.33
N ALA A 38 17.14 -11.27 -1.58
CA ALA A 38 17.44 -10.51 -2.80
C ALA A 38 17.52 -11.40 -4.05
N ASP A 39 17.95 -12.65 -3.89
CA ASP A 39 18.07 -13.68 -4.91
C ASP A 39 16.72 -14.18 -5.46
N GLU A 40 15.65 -14.10 -4.65
CA GLU A 40 14.30 -14.51 -5.04
C GLU A 40 13.41 -13.33 -5.47
N CYS A 41 13.82 -12.10 -5.20
CA CYS A 41 13.01 -10.91 -5.46
C CYS A 41 12.95 -10.58 -6.96
N ILE A 42 11.77 -10.77 -7.58
CA ILE A 42 11.53 -10.43 -9.00
C ILE A 42 11.16 -8.96 -9.25
N GLY A 43 11.10 -8.12 -8.21
CA GLY A 43 10.78 -6.70 -8.35
C GLY A 43 9.32 -6.39 -8.75
N CYS A 44 8.33 -7.18 -8.29
CA CYS A 44 6.91 -6.99 -8.63
C CYS A 44 6.23 -5.77 -7.94
N SER A 45 6.85 -5.24 -6.88
CA SER A 45 6.38 -4.09 -6.08
C SER A 45 5.05 -4.26 -5.33
N TRP A 46 4.55 -5.49 -5.13
CA TRP A 46 3.31 -5.71 -4.37
C TRP A 46 3.50 -5.48 -2.88
N CYS A 47 4.62 -5.94 -2.32
CA CYS A 47 5.00 -5.68 -0.93
C CYS A 47 5.07 -4.17 -0.62
N ALA A 48 5.64 -3.36 -1.52
CA ALA A 48 5.69 -1.90 -1.36
C ALA A 48 4.31 -1.24 -1.32
N LYS A 49 3.35 -1.74 -2.13
CA LYS A 49 1.96 -1.27 -2.08
C LYS A 49 1.25 -1.68 -0.78
N ALA A 50 1.52 -2.89 -0.29
CA ALA A 50 0.95 -3.40 0.97
C ALA A 50 1.51 -2.66 2.20
N CYS A 51 2.76 -2.19 2.16
CA CYS A 51 3.39 -1.54 3.29
C CYS A 51 2.68 -0.23 3.69
N PRO A 52 2.13 -0.11 4.90
CA PRO A 52 1.36 1.06 5.32
C PRO A 52 2.24 2.28 5.66
N THR A 53 3.51 2.08 6.00
CA THR A 53 4.47 3.11 6.41
C THR A 53 5.52 3.43 5.35
N ASP A 54 5.40 2.85 4.16
CA ASP A 54 6.35 3.04 3.05
C ASP A 54 7.78 2.66 3.45
N ALA A 55 7.90 1.55 4.18
CA ALA A 55 9.17 1.00 4.64
C ALA A 55 9.88 0.14 3.60
N ILE A 56 9.27 -0.13 2.44
CA ILE A 56 9.89 -0.93 1.38
C ILE A 56 10.30 0.01 0.25
N ALA A 57 11.60 0.13 0.04
CA ALA A 57 12.19 0.87 -1.06
C ALA A 57 12.43 -0.06 -2.25
N GLY A 58 12.26 0.45 -3.45
CA GLY A 58 12.46 -0.29 -4.69
C GLY A 58 11.67 0.31 -5.84
N ALA A 59 11.82 -0.28 -7.02
CA ALA A 59 11.09 0.10 -8.20
C ALA A 59 10.64 -1.16 -8.96
N PRO A 60 9.61 -1.05 -9.82
CA PRO A 60 9.22 -2.17 -10.67
C PRO A 60 10.41 -2.70 -11.46
N LYS A 61 10.58 -4.03 -11.49
CA LYS A 61 11.70 -4.74 -12.14
C LYS A 61 13.08 -4.49 -11.48
N HIS A 62 13.10 -3.94 -10.28
CA HIS A 62 14.31 -3.79 -9.47
C HIS A 62 14.12 -4.45 -8.10
N LEU A 63 15.24 -4.79 -7.45
CA LEU A 63 15.25 -5.37 -6.11
C LEU A 63 14.61 -4.41 -5.11
N HIS A 64 13.87 -4.98 -4.17
CA HIS A 64 13.26 -4.25 -3.07
C HIS A 64 14.05 -4.50 -1.79
N ALA A 65 14.14 -3.47 -0.95
CA ALA A 65 14.83 -3.52 0.33
C ALA A 65 13.98 -2.84 1.42
N VAL A 66 14.20 -3.23 2.67
CA VAL A 66 13.47 -2.69 3.82
C VAL A 66 14.25 -1.54 4.45
N ILE A 67 13.61 -0.38 4.57
CA ILE A 67 14.06 0.75 5.37
C ILE A 67 13.73 0.42 6.83
N GLU A 68 14.74 -0.06 7.55
CA GLU A 68 14.60 -0.60 8.90
C GLU A 68 13.93 0.39 9.87
N SER A 69 14.28 1.67 9.78
CA SER A 69 13.72 2.74 10.64
C SER A 69 12.24 3.03 10.42
N ARG A 70 11.64 2.53 9.34
CA ARG A 70 10.21 2.69 9.01
C ARG A 70 9.41 1.41 9.17
N CYS A 71 10.09 0.27 9.31
CA CYS A 71 9.45 -1.04 9.41
C CYS A 71 8.85 -1.22 10.80
N THR A 72 7.56 -1.55 10.86
CA THR A 72 6.82 -1.72 12.11
C THR A 72 6.66 -3.17 12.55
N GLY A 73 7.13 -4.12 11.72
CA GLY A 73 6.90 -5.54 11.95
C GLY A 73 5.46 -5.99 11.69
N CYS A 74 4.62 -5.20 10.98
CA CYS A 74 3.19 -5.48 10.82
C CYS A 74 2.83 -6.68 9.91
N SER A 75 3.82 -7.39 9.34
CA SER A 75 3.66 -8.56 8.48
C SER A 75 2.77 -8.48 7.23
N LEU A 76 2.16 -7.33 6.92
CA LEU A 76 1.31 -7.14 5.73
C LEU A 76 2.01 -7.38 4.39
N CYS A 77 3.34 -7.26 4.35
CA CYS A 77 4.11 -7.43 3.11
C CYS A 77 4.35 -8.90 2.75
N ALA A 78 4.42 -9.82 3.74
CA ALA A 78 4.67 -11.24 3.51
C ALA A 78 3.59 -11.88 2.61
N PRO A 79 2.28 -11.84 2.96
CA PRO A 79 1.25 -12.44 2.11
C PRO A 79 1.06 -11.70 0.77
N ALA A 80 1.56 -10.46 0.66
CA ALA A 80 1.53 -9.70 -0.59
C ALA A 80 2.66 -10.08 -1.55
N CYS A 81 3.69 -10.82 -1.10
CA CYS A 81 4.81 -11.22 -1.93
C CYS A 81 4.47 -12.51 -2.71
N PRO A 82 4.38 -12.48 -4.04
CA PRO A 82 4.06 -13.67 -4.83
C PRO A 82 5.18 -14.72 -4.84
N MET A 83 6.40 -14.33 -4.47
CA MET A 83 7.57 -15.22 -4.40
C MET A 83 7.84 -15.74 -2.99
N ASP A 84 7.03 -15.31 -2.00
CA ASP A 84 7.23 -15.66 -0.59
C ASP A 84 8.67 -15.42 -0.06
N CYS A 85 9.31 -14.36 -0.58
CA CYS A 85 10.71 -14.02 -0.30
C CYS A 85 10.91 -13.05 0.88
N ILE A 86 9.95 -12.96 1.81
CA ILE A 86 9.99 -12.00 2.94
C ILE A 86 10.00 -12.73 4.27
N ASP A 87 11.11 -12.60 4.99
CA ASP A 87 11.30 -13.14 6.33
C ASP A 87 11.14 -12.05 7.40
N PHE A 88 10.96 -12.47 8.65
CA PHE A 88 10.96 -11.58 9.81
C PHE A 88 12.13 -11.91 10.73
N ILE A 89 13.08 -10.99 10.80
CA ILE A 89 14.28 -11.12 11.62
C ILE A 89 14.14 -10.28 12.87
N ASP A 90 14.65 -10.77 14.00
CA ASP A 90 14.71 -9.99 15.24
C ASP A 90 15.44 -8.66 15.00
N ALA A 91 14.84 -7.56 15.43
CA ALA A 91 15.43 -6.24 15.33
C ALA A 91 16.55 -5.99 16.36
N GLY A 92 16.71 -6.90 17.35
CA GLY A 92 17.73 -6.78 18.40
C GLY A 92 17.48 -5.62 19.36
N ARG A 93 16.26 -5.07 19.37
CA ARG A 93 15.85 -3.94 20.21
C ARG A 93 14.36 -3.97 20.50
N GLU A 94 13.97 -3.31 21.58
CA GLU A 94 12.56 -3.17 21.93
C GLU A 94 11.84 -2.08 21.13
N TRP A 95 10.56 -2.34 20.82
CA TRP A 95 9.64 -1.36 20.24
C TRP A 95 9.14 -0.37 21.30
N THR A 96 9.43 0.92 21.11
CA THR A 96 9.11 2.00 22.05
C THR A 96 7.86 2.80 21.63
N ASP A 97 7.38 3.66 22.52
CA ASP A 97 6.30 4.60 22.20
C ASP A 97 6.73 5.68 21.19
N ALA A 98 8.02 6.01 21.13
CA ALA A 98 8.54 6.92 20.11
C ALA A 98 8.48 6.29 18.72
N ASP A 99 8.78 4.99 18.61
CA ASP A 99 8.60 4.25 17.35
C ASP A 99 7.12 4.20 16.95
N ALA A 100 6.22 3.96 17.91
CA ALA A 100 4.77 3.96 17.66
C ALA A 100 4.26 5.29 17.10
N ARG A 101 4.69 6.41 17.69
CA ARG A 101 4.37 7.76 17.18
C ARG A 101 4.94 7.98 15.79
N THR A 102 6.19 7.62 15.56
CA THR A 102 6.87 7.76 14.27
C THR A 102 6.20 6.92 13.18
N ALA A 103 5.81 5.68 13.51
CA ALA A 103 5.08 4.78 12.63
C ALA A 103 3.72 5.37 12.21
N LYS A 104 2.97 5.96 13.15
CA LYS A 104 1.71 6.64 12.86
C LYS A 104 1.93 7.81 11.89
N LEU A 105 2.91 8.68 12.15
CA LEU A 105 3.24 9.80 11.26
C LEU A 105 3.63 9.31 9.85
N ASN A 106 4.45 8.26 9.76
CA ASN A 106 4.82 7.67 8.48
C ASN A 106 3.60 7.10 7.74
N HIS A 107 2.67 6.47 8.45
CA HIS A 107 1.43 5.95 7.87
C HIS A 107 0.56 7.07 7.31
N GLU A 108 0.31 8.11 8.10
CA GLU A 108 -0.48 9.28 7.71
C GLU A 108 0.14 9.98 6.49
N ALA A 109 1.46 10.19 6.51
CA ALA A 109 2.18 10.79 5.38
C ALA A 109 2.09 9.92 4.12
N THR A 110 2.18 8.60 4.27
CA THR A 110 2.07 7.64 3.16
C THR A 110 0.66 7.62 2.57
N TRP A 111 -0.36 7.60 3.43
CA TRP A 111 -1.76 7.70 3.02
C TRP A 111 -2.03 8.98 2.25
N ALA A 112 -1.61 10.13 2.78
CA ALA A 112 -1.76 11.42 2.10
C ALA A 112 -1.09 11.44 0.72
N ARG A 113 0.13 10.88 0.59
CA ARG A 113 0.82 10.73 -0.71
C ARG A 113 0.01 9.86 -1.68
N ARG A 114 -0.52 8.73 -1.21
CA ARG A 114 -1.29 7.77 -2.03
C ARG A 114 -2.61 8.36 -2.52
N VAL A 115 -3.37 9.01 -1.64
CA VAL A 115 -4.62 9.70 -1.98
C VAL A 115 -4.38 10.78 -3.04
N LYS A 116 -3.36 11.63 -2.82
CA LYS A 116 -2.99 12.66 -3.79
C LYS A 116 -2.62 12.06 -5.15
N ARG A 117 -1.82 10.98 -5.16
CA ARG A 117 -1.41 10.32 -6.41
C ARG A 117 -2.59 9.69 -7.15
N ALA A 118 -3.50 9.03 -6.43
CA ALA A 118 -4.70 8.43 -7.00
C ALA A 118 -5.58 9.51 -7.67
N ALA A 119 -5.84 10.61 -6.96
CA ALA A 119 -6.63 11.73 -7.50
C ALA A 119 -6.03 12.32 -8.79
N LEU A 120 -4.70 12.48 -8.84
CA LEU A 120 -4.00 12.96 -10.03
C LEU A 120 -4.12 11.97 -11.22
N GLU A 121 -3.99 10.67 -10.96
CA GLU A 121 -4.11 9.65 -12.00
C GLU A 121 -5.55 9.54 -12.52
N ASP A 122 -6.55 9.61 -11.64
CA ASP A 122 -7.96 9.63 -12.01
C ASP A 122 -8.31 10.84 -12.88
N ALA A 123 -7.81 12.03 -12.51
CA ALA A 123 -7.97 13.25 -13.31
C ALA A 123 -7.33 13.09 -14.71
N ARG A 124 -6.13 12.50 -14.79
CA ARG A 124 -5.44 12.21 -16.06
C ARG A 124 -6.25 11.25 -16.93
N LEU A 125 -6.75 10.15 -16.37
CA LEU A 125 -7.55 9.16 -17.11
C LEU A 125 -8.88 9.76 -17.59
N ALA A 126 -9.55 10.54 -16.75
CA ALA A 126 -10.77 11.26 -17.13
C ALA A 126 -10.53 12.20 -18.32
N GLY A 127 -9.43 12.95 -18.30
CA GLY A 127 -9.02 13.79 -19.43
C GLY A 127 -8.82 12.99 -20.72
N ARG A 128 -8.14 11.84 -20.66
CA ARG A 128 -7.94 10.95 -21.81
C ARG A 128 -9.25 10.36 -22.35
N ARG A 129 -10.17 9.99 -21.46
CA ARG A 129 -11.50 9.47 -21.83
C ARG A 129 -12.32 10.54 -22.53
N ASN A 130 -12.35 11.75 -21.98
CA ASN A 130 -13.07 12.88 -22.56
C ASN A 130 -12.52 13.25 -23.95
N ALA A 131 -11.19 13.32 -24.10
CA ALA A 131 -10.55 13.58 -25.39
C ALA A 131 -10.89 12.51 -26.44
N SER A 132 -10.87 11.24 -26.04
CA SER A 132 -11.27 10.12 -26.91
C SER A 132 -12.74 10.22 -27.33
N GLY A 133 -13.65 10.54 -26.40
CA GLY A 133 -15.07 10.72 -26.67
C GLY A 133 -15.36 11.91 -27.61
N ALA A 134 -14.68 13.04 -27.42
CA ALA A 134 -14.79 14.19 -28.31
C ALA A 134 -14.34 13.85 -29.74
N LYS A 135 -13.24 13.11 -29.90
CA LYS A 135 -12.74 12.66 -31.20
C LYS A 135 -13.72 11.73 -31.91
N GLU A 136 -14.35 10.81 -31.16
CA GLU A 136 -15.36 9.90 -31.69
C GLU A 136 -16.63 10.63 -32.14
N ASN A 137 -17.11 11.58 -31.33
CA ASN A 137 -18.28 12.40 -31.66
C ASN A 137 -18.03 13.25 -32.92
N SER A 138 -16.85 13.85 -33.05
CA SER A 138 -16.46 14.61 -34.24
C SER A 138 -16.46 13.75 -35.51
N LYS A 139 -15.91 12.52 -35.46
CA LYS A 139 -15.97 11.57 -36.58
C LYS A 139 -17.41 11.19 -36.95
N LYS A 140 -18.26 10.92 -35.95
CA LYS A 140 -19.67 10.57 -36.18
C LYS A 140 -20.43 11.72 -36.82
N ALA A 141 -20.21 12.96 -36.35
CA ALA A 141 -20.80 14.15 -36.94
C ALA A 141 -20.37 14.32 -38.41
N PHE A 142 -19.07 14.18 -38.69
CA PHE A 142 -18.54 14.26 -40.05
C PHE A 142 -19.14 13.19 -40.99
N MET A 143 -19.23 11.94 -40.55
CA MET A 143 -19.83 10.87 -41.34
C MET A 143 -21.35 11.08 -41.55
N ALA A 144 -22.05 11.59 -40.53
CA ALA A 144 -23.47 11.93 -40.64
C ALA A 144 -23.72 13.03 -41.67
N ASP A 145 -22.88 14.07 -41.69
CA ASP A 145 -22.95 15.14 -42.69
C ASP A 145 -22.73 14.62 -44.11
N ILE A 146 -21.71 13.78 -44.33
CA ILE A 146 -21.46 13.16 -45.65
C ILE A 146 -22.68 12.34 -46.11
N LEU A 147 -23.26 11.53 -45.22
CA LEU A 147 -24.44 10.71 -45.53
C LEU A 147 -25.66 11.58 -45.85
N ALA A 148 -25.85 12.71 -45.16
CA ALA A 148 -26.92 13.65 -45.43
C ALA A 148 -26.77 14.29 -46.83
N MET A 149 -25.57 14.75 -47.18
CA MET A 149 -25.28 15.32 -48.50
C MET A 149 -25.53 14.30 -49.63
N ALA A 150 -25.10 13.04 -49.45
CA ALA A 150 -25.30 11.97 -50.42
C ALA A 150 -26.77 11.54 -50.61
N ARG A 151 -27.67 11.88 -49.66
CA ARG A 151 -29.11 11.67 -49.80
C ARG A 151 -29.79 12.84 -50.52
N ALA A 152 -29.31 14.07 -50.30
CA ALA A 152 -29.84 15.27 -50.92
C ALA A 152 -29.55 15.34 -52.43
N GLY A 153 -28.35 14.91 -52.87
CA GLY A 153 -27.95 14.91 -54.29
C GLY A 153 -28.52 13.76 -55.14
N ARG A 154 -29.38 12.90 -54.58
CA ARG A 154 -30.02 11.76 -55.28
C ARG A 154 -31.46 12.06 -55.76
N ARG A 155 -31.82 13.34 -55.86
CA ARG A 155 -33.07 13.83 -56.45
C ARG A 155 -32.80 14.53 -57.77
#